data_AF-A0A8R1E340-F1
#
_entry.id   AF-A0A8R1E340-F1
#
_cell.length_a   1.000
_cell.length_b   1.000
_cell.length_c   1.000
_cell.angle_alpha   90.00
_cell.angle_beta   90.00
_cell.angle_gamma   90.00
#
_symmetry.space_group_name_H-M   'P 1'
#
loop_
_entity.id
_entity.type
_entity.pdbx_description
1 polymer ?
#
loop_
_entity_poly.entity_id
_entity_poly.type
_entity_poly.pdbx_seq_one_letter_code
_entity_poly.pdbx_strand_id
1 'polypeptide(L)'
;MTESVELFCTVITGFEKVAAKEIAQKLPARNVEWSRGNVRFFIDLNLISLTLKLRSVDNLYAVFYENQIEGLQNMSKMEAIVEIQKQISFCNWKLAVEAWQTMNGNKLSGGSKRKSLFIVFIIFRVTCKRCGEKSMHQFTSMDAASKFGAQINNVFGWKCSVKEFDMEVVLRIDRDQ
;
A
#
# COMPACT_ATOMS: atom_id res chain seq x y z
N MET A 1 -1.39 20.87 12.08
CA MET A 1 -1.94 20.26 10.85
C MET A 1 -2.04 18.78 11.10
N THR A 2 -3.20 18.17 10.85
CA THR A 2 -3.38 16.72 10.90
C THR A 2 -2.69 16.10 9.68
N GLU A 3 -1.90 15.04 9.90
CA GLU A 3 -1.28 14.29 8.81
C GLU A 3 -2.40 13.61 7.99
N SER A 4 -2.36 13.73 6.67
CA SER A 4 -3.37 13.14 5.79
C SER A 4 -2.80 11.96 5.01
N VAL A 5 -3.63 10.95 4.78
CA VAL A 5 -3.28 9.75 4.03
C VAL A 5 -4.14 9.66 2.79
N GLU A 6 -3.52 9.27 1.68
CA GLU A 6 -4.25 8.86 0.49
C GLU A 6 -4.67 7.40 0.62
N LEU A 7 -5.92 7.11 0.30
CA LEU A 7 -6.47 5.77 0.25
C LEU A 7 -6.79 5.39 -1.18
N PHE A 8 -6.30 4.22 -1.59
CA PHE A 8 -6.67 3.55 -2.82
C PHE A 8 -7.64 2.41 -2.50
N CYS A 9 -8.84 2.44 -3.08
CA CYS A 9 -9.89 1.45 -2.84
C CYS A 9 -10.16 0.67 -4.11
N THR A 10 -10.20 -0.66 -4.04
CA THR A 10 -10.72 -1.45 -5.17
C THR A 10 -12.23 -1.59 -5.07
N VAL A 11 -12.88 -1.55 -6.23
CA VAL A 11 -14.32 -1.80 -6.37
C VAL A 11 -14.56 -2.71 -7.57
N ILE A 12 -15.70 -3.40 -7.57
CA ILE A 12 -16.23 -4.07 -8.76
C ILE A 12 -16.37 -3.02 -9.88
N THR A 13 -15.88 -3.34 -11.08
CA THR A 13 -16.01 -2.44 -12.24
C THR A 13 -17.48 -2.13 -12.50
N GLY A 14 -17.80 -0.84 -12.64
CA GLY A 14 -19.17 -0.31 -12.75
C GLY A 14 -19.72 0.30 -11.45
N PHE A 15 -19.10 0.01 -10.29
CA PHE A 15 -19.54 0.53 -8.98
C PHE A 15 -18.76 1.77 -8.52
N GLU A 16 -17.80 2.26 -9.31
CA GLU A 16 -16.90 3.37 -8.98
C GLU A 16 -17.65 4.63 -8.52
N LYS A 17 -18.67 5.04 -9.30
CA LYS A 17 -19.48 6.23 -8.99
C LYS A 17 -20.29 6.06 -7.70
N VAL A 18 -20.77 4.84 -7.44
CA VAL A 18 -21.53 4.53 -6.22
C VAL A 18 -20.60 4.63 -5.01
N ALA A 19 -19.39 4.08 -5.12
CA ALA A 19 -18.40 4.14 -4.06
C ALA A 19 -17.89 5.56 -3.79
N ALA A 20 -17.57 6.32 -4.85
CA ALA A 20 -17.20 7.73 -4.73
C ALA A 20 -18.30 8.55 -4.03
N LYS A 21 -19.57 8.30 -4.37
CA LYS A 21 -20.71 8.94 -3.69
C LYS A 21 -20.81 8.54 -2.22
N GLU A 22 -20.65 7.26 -1.88
CA GLU A 22 -20.66 6.81 -0.48
C GLU A 22 -19.55 7.50 0.34
N ILE A 23 -18.32 7.52 -0.21
CA ILE A 23 -17.16 8.15 0.42
C ILE A 23 -17.42 9.63 0.68
N ALA A 24 -17.84 10.38 -0.35
CA ALA A 24 -18.10 11.81 -0.24
C ALA A 24 -19.24 12.17 0.74
N GLN A 25 -20.21 11.26 0.94
CA GLN A 25 -21.34 11.50 1.84
C GLN A 25 -21.06 11.11 3.29
N LYS A 26 -20.24 10.07 3.52
CA LYS A 26 -20.06 9.48 4.86
C LYS A 26 -18.75 9.87 5.53
N LEU A 27 -17.76 10.31 4.76
CA LEU A 27 -16.43 10.62 5.25
C LEU A 27 -16.07 12.08 4.96
N PRO A 28 -15.27 12.72 5.82
CA PRO A 28 -14.64 14.00 5.50
C PRO A 28 -13.46 13.79 4.52
N ALA A 29 -13.77 13.22 3.36
CA ALA A 29 -12.81 12.90 2.32
C ALA A 29 -12.53 14.11 1.41
N ARG A 30 -11.31 14.20 0.91
CA ARG A 30 -10.85 15.21 -0.06
C ARG A 30 -10.39 14.53 -1.34
N ASN A 31 -10.51 15.22 -2.47
CA ASN A 31 -10.09 14.75 -3.80
C ASN A 31 -10.58 13.33 -4.11
N VAL A 32 -11.90 13.12 -4.03
CA VAL A 32 -12.51 11.82 -4.33
C VAL A 32 -12.53 11.63 -5.84
N GLU A 33 -11.62 10.82 -6.35
CA GLU A 33 -11.44 10.53 -7.77
C GLU A 33 -11.65 9.05 -8.02
N TRP A 34 -12.17 8.69 -9.18
CA TRP A 34 -12.40 7.30 -9.53
C TRP A 34 -11.96 6.98 -10.94
N SER A 35 -11.45 5.76 -11.10
CA SER A 35 -11.04 5.19 -12.38
C SER A 35 -11.46 3.72 -12.43
N ARG A 36 -11.25 3.04 -13.56
CA ARG A 36 -11.75 1.67 -13.74
C ARG A 36 -11.34 0.76 -12.56
N GLY A 37 -12.35 0.22 -11.88
CA GLY A 37 -12.22 -0.70 -10.75
C GLY A 37 -11.66 -0.09 -9.46
N ASN A 38 -11.57 1.24 -9.33
CA ASN A 38 -11.06 1.86 -8.11
C ASN A 38 -11.53 3.30 -7.83
N VAL A 39 -11.40 3.69 -6.56
CA VAL A 39 -11.60 5.06 -6.09
C VAL A 39 -10.41 5.45 -5.22
N ARG A 40 -9.86 6.65 -5.44
CA ARG A 40 -8.80 7.27 -4.64
C ARG A 40 -9.35 8.50 -3.91
N PHE A 41 -8.90 8.73 -2.68
CA PHE A 41 -9.25 9.93 -1.93
C PHE A 41 -8.29 10.16 -0.76
N PHE A 42 -8.29 11.37 -0.22
CA PHE A 42 -7.53 11.74 0.98
C PHE A 42 -8.44 11.81 2.19
N ILE A 43 -7.94 11.38 3.35
CA ILE A 43 -8.59 11.56 4.65
C ILE A 43 -7.54 11.89 5.71
N ASP A 44 -7.95 12.58 6.77
CA ASP A 44 -7.10 12.78 7.93
C ASP A 44 -6.79 11.44 8.60
N LEU A 45 -5.52 11.22 8.94
CA LEU A 45 -5.02 9.94 9.46
C LEU A 45 -5.78 9.50 10.72
N ASN A 46 -6.14 10.44 11.60
CA ASN A 46 -6.90 10.16 12.82
C ASN A 46 -8.33 9.66 12.56
N LEU A 47 -8.86 9.85 11.35
CA LEU A 47 -10.20 9.48 10.93
C LEU A 47 -10.21 8.26 10.01
N ILE A 48 -9.04 7.66 9.73
CA ILE A 48 -8.91 6.51 8.83
C ILE A 48 -9.81 5.33 9.24
N SER A 49 -10.06 5.13 10.54
CA SER A 49 -10.94 4.06 11.05
C SER A 49 -12.40 4.19 10.62
N LEU A 50 -12.86 5.39 10.23
CA LEU A 50 -14.20 5.59 9.69
C LEU A 50 -14.40 4.87 8.35
N THR A 51 -13.33 4.61 7.61
CA THR A 51 -13.36 3.94 6.30
C THR A 51 -13.83 2.49 6.40
N LEU A 52 -13.68 1.86 7.56
CA LEU A 52 -14.19 0.50 7.84
C LEU A 52 -15.73 0.41 7.80
N LYS A 53 -16.43 1.54 7.75
CA LYS A 53 -17.90 1.60 7.65
C LYS A 53 -18.41 1.65 6.21
N LEU A 54 -17.51 1.79 5.23
CA LEU A 54 -17.86 1.76 3.80
C LEU A 54 -18.36 0.37 3.41
N ARG A 55 -19.33 0.31 2.50
CA ARG A 55 -19.97 -0.95 2.06
C ARG A 55 -19.85 -1.20 0.57
N SER A 56 -19.46 -0.19 -0.19
CA SER A 56 -19.33 -0.24 -1.65
C SER A 56 -17.91 -0.55 -2.14
N VAL A 57 -16.95 -0.73 -1.22
CA VAL A 57 -15.54 -1.00 -1.52
C VAL A 57 -15.15 -2.43 -1.13
N ASP A 58 -14.29 -3.06 -1.93
CA ASP A 58 -13.82 -4.43 -1.69
C ASP A 58 -12.59 -4.45 -0.78
N ASN A 59 -11.60 -3.61 -1.08
CA ASN A 59 -10.34 -3.50 -0.34
C ASN A 59 -9.94 -2.04 -0.18
N LEU A 60 -9.28 -1.72 0.93
CA LEU A 60 -8.73 -0.41 1.27
C LEU A 60 -7.22 -0.51 1.43
N TYR A 61 -6.47 0.36 0.75
CA TYR A 61 -5.02 0.42 0.82
C TYR A 61 -4.57 1.85 1.13
N ALA A 62 -3.69 2.02 2.12
CA ALA A 62 -3.01 3.29 2.33
C ALA A 62 -1.86 3.44 1.33
N VAL A 63 -1.89 4.51 0.54
CA VAL A 63 -0.82 4.85 -0.39
C VAL A 63 0.19 5.69 0.36
N PHE A 64 1.42 5.17 0.49
CA PHE A 64 2.53 5.83 1.18
C PHE A 64 3.72 6.11 0.27
N TYR A 65 3.61 5.74 -1.01
CA TYR A 65 4.56 6.00 -2.07
C TYR A 65 3.94 5.69 -3.43
N GLU A 66 4.12 6.59 -4.39
CA GLU A 66 3.82 6.38 -5.80
C GLU A 66 4.84 7.18 -6.62
N ASN A 67 5.40 6.55 -7.65
CA ASN A 67 6.42 7.17 -8.51
C ASN A 67 6.42 6.53 -9.89
N GLN A 68 6.82 7.29 -10.90
CA GLN A 68 7.06 6.79 -12.25
C GLN A 68 8.51 6.31 -12.39
N ILE A 69 8.70 5.16 -13.03
CA ILE A 69 10.02 4.59 -13.32
C ILE A 69 10.14 4.41 -14.83
N GLU A 70 10.96 5.26 -15.45
CA GLU A 70 11.15 5.22 -16.90
C GLU A 70 11.84 3.94 -17.36
N GLY A 71 11.29 3.32 -18.41
CA GLY A 71 11.93 2.20 -19.10
C GLY A 71 11.97 0.88 -18.33
N LEU A 72 11.20 0.72 -17.25
CA LEU A 72 11.17 -0.50 -16.44
C LEU A 72 10.88 -1.77 -17.28
N GLN A 73 10.06 -1.65 -18.32
CA GLN A 73 9.73 -2.72 -19.27
C GLN A 73 10.91 -3.16 -20.17
N ASN A 74 11.86 -2.25 -20.40
CA ASN A 74 13.01 -2.47 -21.28
C ASN A 74 14.24 -3.01 -20.53
N MET A 75 14.21 -2.95 -19.20
CA MET A 75 15.29 -3.44 -18.35
C MET A 75 15.35 -4.97 -18.35
N SER A 76 16.56 -5.50 -18.20
CA SER A 76 16.72 -6.92 -17.87
C SER A 76 16.07 -7.23 -16.51
N LYS A 77 15.83 -8.51 -16.25
CA LYS A 77 15.27 -8.97 -14.96
C LYS A 77 16.04 -8.40 -13.76
N MET A 78 17.37 -8.43 -13.81
CA MET A 78 18.22 -8.03 -12.69
C MET A 78 18.16 -6.51 -12.47
N GLU A 79 18.28 -5.74 -13.54
CA GLU A 79 18.23 -4.27 -13.49
C GLU A 79 16.88 -3.79 -12.96
N ALA A 80 15.77 -4.33 -13.47
CA ALA A 80 14.44 -3.96 -13.04
C ALA A 80 14.20 -4.22 -11.55
N ILE A 81 14.68 -5.37 -11.05
CA ILE A 81 14.56 -5.73 -9.63
C ILE A 81 15.37 -4.78 -8.76
N VAL A 82 16.61 -4.48 -9.15
CA VAL A 82 17.46 -3.51 -8.46
C VAL A 82 16.77 -2.15 -8.42
N GLU A 83 16.16 -1.72 -9.52
CA GLU A 83 15.46 -0.44 -9.60
C GLU A 83 14.24 -0.39 -8.68
N ILE A 84 13.45 -1.46 -8.63
CA ILE A 84 12.31 -1.61 -7.70
C ILE A 84 12.80 -1.56 -6.24
N GLN A 85 13.91 -2.24 -5.91
CA GLN A 85 14.44 -2.27 -4.55
C GLN A 85 14.95 -0.91 -4.07
N LYS A 86 15.53 -0.09 -4.96
CA LYS A 86 15.96 1.28 -4.64
C LYS A 86 14.80 2.15 -4.17
N GLN A 87 13.57 1.87 -4.61
CA GLN A 87 12.42 2.70 -4.26
C GLN A 87 12.10 2.70 -2.76
N ILE A 88 12.54 1.68 -2.01
CA ILE A 88 12.26 1.51 -0.58
C ILE A 88 12.70 2.71 0.25
N SER A 89 13.79 3.40 -0.13
CA SER A 89 14.27 4.58 0.60
C SER A 89 13.37 5.80 0.46
N PHE A 90 12.55 5.87 -0.59
CA PHE A 90 11.64 6.99 -0.84
C PHE A 90 10.25 6.77 -0.22
N CYS A 91 9.94 5.54 0.16
CA CYS A 91 8.65 5.22 0.75
C CYS A 91 8.47 5.89 2.12
N ASN A 92 7.28 6.48 2.36
CA ASN A 92 6.93 7.01 3.67
C ASN A 92 6.50 5.89 4.63
N TRP A 93 7.46 5.10 5.10
CA TRP A 93 7.22 3.99 6.03
C TRP A 93 6.64 4.45 7.37
N LYS A 94 6.92 5.69 7.79
CA LYS A 94 6.30 6.29 8.97
C LYS A 94 4.78 6.36 8.80
N LEU A 95 4.32 6.92 7.68
CA LEU A 95 2.89 7.00 7.37
C LEU A 95 2.25 5.61 7.29
N ALA A 96 2.91 4.63 6.68
CA ALA A 96 2.42 3.26 6.58
C ALA A 96 2.20 2.62 7.97
N VAL A 97 3.18 2.76 8.86
CA VAL A 97 3.10 2.23 10.23
C VAL A 97 2.05 2.97 11.05
N GLU A 98 2.01 4.30 10.98
CA GLU A 98 1.02 5.10 11.71
C GLU A 98 -0.41 4.80 11.25
N ALA A 99 -0.65 4.70 9.93
CA ALA A 99 -1.95 4.30 9.39
C ALA A 99 -2.40 2.92 9.91
N TRP A 100 -1.50 1.93 9.91
CA TRP A 100 -1.78 0.61 10.45
C TRP A 100 -2.06 0.63 11.96
N GLN A 101 -1.29 1.40 12.73
CA GLN A 101 -1.48 1.53 14.18
C GLN A 101 -2.82 2.19 14.53
N THR A 102 -3.19 3.26 13.81
CA THR A 102 -4.47 3.95 14.00
C THR A 102 -5.65 3.04 13.68
N MET A 103 -5.54 2.20 12.64
CA MET A 103 -6.58 1.25 12.26
C MET A 103 -6.76 0.11 13.28
N ASN A 104 -5.66 -0.40 13.85
CA ASN A 104 -5.69 -1.53 14.78
C ASN A 104 -5.81 -1.13 16.26
N GLY A 105 -6.07 0.15 16.54
CA GLY A 105 -6.36 0.65 17.89
C GLY A 105 -5.22 0.47 18.89
N ASN A 106 -3.96 0.59 18.45
CA ASN A 106 -2.76 0.39 19.28
C ASN A 106 -2.70 -0.96 20.02
N LYS A 107 -3.32 -2.02 19.49
CA LYS A 107 -3.08 -3.39 19.96
C LYS A 107 -1.70 -3.87 19.49
N LEU A 108 -0.66 -3.44 20.20
CA LEU A 108 0.68 -4.02 20.04
C LEU A 108 0.67 -5.41 20.68
N SER A 109 0.83 -6.46 19.87
CA SER A 109 1.20 -7.78 20.36
C SER A 109 2.69 -7.76 20.75
N GLY A 110 2.96 -7.51 22.04
CA GLY A 110 4.26 -7.74 22.66
C GLY A 110 5.20 -6.53 22.72
N GLY A 111 5.44 -6.02 23.94
CA GLY A 111 6.55 -5.13 24.26
C GLY A 111 6.15 -3.72 24.72
N SER A 112 6.57 -3.37 25.94
CA SER A 112 6.40 -2.12 26.69
C SER A 112 6.09 -0.83 25.92
N LYS A 113 5.20 -0.02 26.53
CA LYS A 113 4.98 1.41 26.26
C LYS A 113 6.29 2.21 26.25
N ARG A 114 6.98 2.25 25.10
CA ARG A 114 8.02 3.25 24.79
C ARG A 114 7.70 3.84 23.43
N LYS A 115 7.62 5.17 23.37
CA LYS A 115 7.45 6.00 22.16
C LYS A 115 8.68 5.91 21.25
N SER A 116 9.02 4.72 20.77
CA SER A 116 9.99 4.52 19.70
C SER A 116 9.25 3.84 18.56
N LEU A 117 9.04 4.57 17.48
CA LEU A 117 8.47 4.08 16.22
C LEU A 117 9.23 2.84 15.66
N PHE A 118 10.43 2.58 16.17
CA PHE A 118 11.37 1.55 15.71
C PHE A 118 11.29 0.21 16.45
N ILE A 119 10.41 0.03 17.43
CA ILE A 119 10.21 -1.27 18.12
C ILE A 119 8.81 -1.81 17.84
N VAL A 120 8.34 -1.70 16.59
CA VAL A 120 7.15 -2.41 16.16
C VAL A 120 7.63 -3.69 15.48
N PHE A 121 7.38 -4.84 16.11
CA PHE A 121 7.59 -6.14 15.47
C PHE A 121 6.40 -6.40 14.54
N ILE A 122 6.48 -5.88 13.31
CA ILE A 122 5.49 -6.14 12.26
C ILE A 122 5.88 -7.43 11.55
N ILE A 123 4.96 -8.40 11.53
CA ILE A 123 5.02 -9.52 10.61
C ILE A 123 4.31 -9.07 9.33
N PHE A 124 5.00 -9.10 8.20
CA PHE A 124 4.45 -8.61 6.94
C PHE A 124 4.45 -9.67 5.84
N ARG A 125 3.61 -9.44 4.84
CA ARG A 125 3.73 -10.11 3.53
C ARG A 125 3.86 -9.07 2.43
N VAL A 126 4.43 -9.47 1.30
CA VAL A 126 4.46 -8.66 0.08
C VAL A 126 3.62 -9.31 -0.99
N THR A 127 2.75 -8.53 -1.60
CA THR A 127 2.00 -8.91 -2.80
C THR A 127 2.37 -7.98 -3.93
N CYS A 128 2.77 -8.52 -5.08
CA CYS A 128 2.99 -7.71 -6.27
C CYS A 128 1.84 -7.86 -7.26
N LYS A 129 1.22 -6.73 -7.63
CA LYS A 129 0.22 -6.63 -8.69
C LYS A 129 0.84 -5.91 -9.88
N ARG A 130 0.95 -6.58 -11.02
CA ARG A 130 1.47 -6.03 -12.27
C ARG A 130 0.36 -5.87 -13.29
N CYS A 131 0.36 -4.76 -14.01
CA CYS A 131 -0.49 -4.53 -15.17
C CYS A 131 0.25 -4.91 -16.46
N GLY A 132 -0.51 -5.23 -17.50
CA GLY A 132 0.00 -5.58 -18.82
C GLY A 132 0.15 -7.08 -19.07
N GLU A 133 0.60 -7.41 -20.29
CA GLU A 133 0.86 -8.79 -20.69
C GLU A 133 2.04 -9.39 -19.91
N LYS A 134 2.06 -10.73 -19.80
CA LYS A 134 3.15 -11.43 -19.09
C LYS A 134 4.54 -11.13 -19.69
N SER A 135 4.59 -10.93 -21.00
CA SER A 135 5.79 -10.58 -21.78
C SER A 135 6.25 -9.14 -21.58
N MET A 136 5.43 -8.26 -20.99
CA MET A 136 5.74 -6.83 -20.90
C MET A 136 6.96 -6.55 -20.01
N HIS A 137 7.28 -7.42 -19.05
CA HIS A 137 8.45 -7.20 -18.19
C HIS A 137 9.24 -8.49 -18.05
N GLN A 138 10.55 -8.36 -17.90
CA GLN A 138 11.49 -9.48 -17.79
C GLN A 138 11.47 -10.18 -16.42
N PHE A 139 10.52 -9.83 -15.54
CA PHE A 139 10.37 -10.42 -14.20
C PHE A 139 8.91 -10.77 -13.91
N THR A 140 8.71 -11.76 -13.04
CA THR A 140 7.38 -12.15 -12.57
C THR A 140 6.97 -11.33 -11.35
N SER A 141 5.67 -11.28 -11.05
CA SER A 141 5.18 -10.69 -9.78
C SER A 141 5.80 -11.37 -8.56
N MET A 142 6.07 -12.68 -8.64
CA MET A 142 6.71 -13.43 -7.55
C MET A 142 8.17 -13.00 -7.35
N ASP A 143 8.90 -12.75 -8.44
CA ASP A 143 10.27 -12.21 -8.37
C ASP A 143 10.29 -10.85 -7.66
N ALA A 144 9.42 -9.93 -8.09
CA ALA A 144 9.33 -8.59 -7.53
C ALA A 144 8.91 -8.63 -6.05
N ALA A 145 7.85 -9.38 -5.71
CA ALA A 145 7.38 -9.49 -4.33
C ALA A 145 8.46 -10.09 -3.40
N SER A 146 9.12 -11.17 -3.84
CA SER A 146 10.17 -11.82 -3.05
C SER A 146 11.36 -10.90 -2.81
N LYS A 147 11.87 -10.25 -3.85
CA LYS A 147 13.07 -9.40 -3.76
C LYS A 147 12.79 -8.07 -3.06
N PHE A 148 11.61 -7.49 -3.24
CA PHE A 148 11.16 -6.32 -2.49
C PHE A 148 10.99 -6.65 -1.01
N GLY A 149 10.36 -7.78 -0.68
CA GLY A 149 10.21 -8.25 0.70
C GLY A 149 11.54 -8.55 1.39
N ALA A 150 12.49 -9.16 0.68
CA ALA A 150 13.85 -9.35 1.19
C ALA A 150 14.52 -8.00 1.54
N GLN A 151 14.31 -6.98 0.72
CA GLN A 151 14.89 -5.67 0.98
C GLN A 151 14.20 -4.94 2.15
N ILE A 152 12.88 -5.08 2.33
CA ILE A 152 12.19 -4.59 3.54
C ILE A 152 12.76 -5.28 4.79
N ASN A 153 12.96 -6.61 4.76
CA ASN A 153 13.57 -7.34 5.87
C ASN A 153 14.99 -6.84 6.17
N ASN A 154 15.82 -6.62 5.14
CA ASN A 154 17.18 -6.10 5.31
C ASN A 154 17.21 -4.70 5.95
N VAL A 155 16.27 -3.83 5.57
CA VAL A 155 16.23 -2.42 6.04
C VAL A 155 15.63 -2.31 7.44
N PHE A 156 14.53 -3.02 7.72
CA PHE A 156 13.75 -2.84 8.96
C PHE A 156 13.86 -4.00 9.95
N GLY A 157 14.41 -5.15 9.55
CA GLY A 157 14.44 -6.36 10.38
C GLY A 157 13.07 -7.02 10.58
N TRP A 158 12.03 -6.57 9.87
CA TRP A 158 10.67 -7.10 10.00
C TRP A 158 10.58 -8.53 9.48
N LYS A 159 9.73 -9.37 10.11
CA LYS A 159 9.58 -10.78 9.72
C LYS A 159 8.65 -10.89 8.52
N CYS A 160 9.07 -11.59 7.47
CA CYS A 160 8.21 -11.91 6.33
C CYS A 160 7.48 -13.25 6.57
N SER A 161 6.15 -13.27 6.40
CA SER A 161 5.32 -14.47 6.53
C SER A 161 4.13 -14.40 5.56
N VAL A 162 3.93 -15.46 4.77
CA VAL A 162 2.86 -15.49 3.75
C VAL A 162 1.49 -15.78 4.35
N LYS A 163 1.42 -16.53 5.46
CA LYS A 163 0.17 -17.05 6.04
C LYS A 163 -0.32 -16.18 7.19
N GLU A 164 0.55 -15.94 8.16
CA GLU A 164 0.24 -15.18 9.38
C GLU A 164 1.00 -13.86 9.32
N PHE A 165 0.30 -12.76 9.07
CA PHE A 165 0.89 -11.44 8.91
C PHE A 165 -0.05 -10.38 9.50
N ASP A 166 0.55 -9.29 9.99
CA ASP A 166 -0.13 -8.12 10.53
C ASP A 166 -0.41 -7.08 9.44
N MET A 167 0.53 -6.95 8.49
CA MET A 167 0.50 -5.94 7.43
C MET A 167 0.78 -6.57 6.06
N GLU A 168 -0.04 -6.24 5.07
CA GLU A 168 0.23 -6.56 3.67
C GLU A 168 0.80 -5.33 2.96
N VAL A 169 2.02 -5.43 2.46
CA VAL A 169 2.64 -4.43 1.60
C VAL A 169 2.34 -4.79 0.14
N VAL A 170 1.56 -3.95 -0.54
CA VAL A 170 1.18 -4.18 -1.93
C VAL A 170 2.05 -3.35 -2.86
N LEU A 171 2.95 -4.01 -3.59
CA LEU A 171 3.71 -3.40 -4.69
C LEU A 171 2.85 -3.44 -5.96
N ARG A 172 2.32 -2.29 -6.38
CA ARG A 172 1.60 -2.18 -7.64
C ARG A 172 2.50 -1.57 -8.70
N ILE A 173 2.60 -2.25 -9.83
CA ILE A 173 3.30 -1.77 -11.03
C ILE A 173 2.24 -1.65 -12.12
N ASP A 174 1.88 -0.42 -12.45
CA ASP A 174 0.91 -0.10 -13.50
C ASP A 174 1.59 0.57 -14.69
N ARG A 175 0.84 0.76 -15.77
CA ARG A 175 1.30 1.61 -16.89
C ARG A 175 1.16 3.08 -16.53
N ASP A 176 1.97 3.93 -17.15
CA ASP A 176 1.71 5.37 -17.17
C ASP A 176 0.28 5.60 -17.68
N GLN A 177 -0.50 6.40 -16.94
CA GLN A 177 -1.84 6.82 -17.35
C GLN A 177 -1.77 7.92 -18.40
#